data_AF-A0A8B3F5F7-F1
#
_entry.id   AF-A0A8B3F5F7-F1
#
_cell.length_a   1.000
_cell.length_b   1.000
_cell.length_c   1.000
_cell.angle_alpha   90.00
_cell.angle_beta   90.00
_cell.angle_gamma   90.00
#
_symmetry.space_group_name_H-M   'P 1'
#
loop_
_entity.id
_entity.type
_entity.pdbx_description
1 polymer ?
#
loop_
_entity_poly.entity_id
_entity_poly.type
_entity_poly.pdbx_seq_one_letter_code
_entity_poly.pdbx_strand_id
1 'polypeptide(L)' 'MDKTTVSLAVGGTQKLTATVAPNDANNKTVTFTSSDTAIATVTPVQGTVTAVAEGTAKITATTSNGKTATCEITVTHA' A
#
# COMPACT_ATOMS: atom_id res chain seq x y z
N MET A 1 -2.04 7.27 5.06
CA MET A 1 -2.15 6.90 3.64
C MET A 1 -3.12 7.85 2.98
N ASP A 2 -2.91 8.16 1.71
CA ASP A 2 -3.79 8.99 0.89
C ASP A 2 -5.07 8.27 0.46
N LYS A 3 -5.04 6.92 0.43
CA LYS A 3 -6.19 6.07 0.05
C LYS A 3 -6.41 4.96 1.07
N THR A 4 -7.67 4.61 1.26
CA THR A 4 -8.12 3.50 2.12
C THR A 4 -8.65 2.32 1.31
N THR A 5 -9.08 2.54 0.07
CA THR A 5 -9.50 1.51 -0.89
C THR A 5 -9.02 1.87 -2.30
N VAL A 6 -8.65 0.87 -3.08
CA VAL A 6 -8.24 1.00 -4.49
C VAL A 6 -8.78 -0.20 -5.25
N SER A 7 -9.37 0.03 -6.41
CA SER A 7 -9.71 -1.02 -7.37
C SER A 7 -8.71 -1.00 -8.52
N LEU A 8 -8.11 -2.14 -8.85
CA LEU A 8 -7.17 -2.29 -9.97
C LEU A 8 -7.59 -3.46 -10.84
N ALA A 9 -7.37 -3.34 -12.14
CA ALA A 9 -7.38 -4.51 -13.00
C ALA A 9 -6.11 -5.34 -12.77
N VAL A 10 -6.15 -6.65 -13.03
CA VAL A 10 -4.95 -7.50 -13.03
C VAL A 10 -3.84 -6.88 -13.90
N GLY A 11 -2.62 -6.79 -13.37
CA GLY A 11 -1.48 -6.11 -14.00
C GLY A 11 -1.43 -4.60 -13.80
N GLY A 12 -2.49 -3.99 -13.26
CA GLY A 12 -2.54 -2.58 -12.90
C GLY A 12 -1.61 -2.23 -11.75
N THR A 13 -1.14 -0.98 -11.72
CA THR A 13 -0.29 -0.47 -10.64
C THR A 13 -0.88 0.79 -10.01
N GLN A 14 -0.79 0.91 -8.69
CA GLN A 14 -1.19 2.11 -7.95
C GLN A 14 -0.10 2.51 -6.96
N LYS A 15 0.32 3.77 -7.00
CA LYS A 15 1.17 4.33 -5.94
C LYS A 15 0.32 4.77 -4.75
N LEU A 16 0.67 4.27 -3.56
CA LEU A 16 0.14 4.73 -2.28
C LEU A 16 1.15 5.68 -1.63
N THR A 17 0.65 6.82 -1.15
CA THR A 17 1.47 7.84 -0.49
C THR A 17 1.08 7.90 0.98
N ALA A 18 2.05 7.68 1.86
CA ALA A 18 1.88 7.85 3.30
C ALA A 18 2.64 9.11 3.74
N THR A 19 1.92 10.10 4.24
CA THR A 19 2.50 11.32 4.81
C THR A 19 2.73 11.12 6.31
N VAL A 20 3.94 11.39 6.78
CA VAL A 20 4.31 11.40 8.20
C VAL A 20 4.36 12.85 8.67
N ALA A 21 3.55 13.19 9.68
CA ALA A 21 3.51 14.53 10.27
C ALA A 21 4.04 14.51 11.73
N PRO A 22 4.72 15.58 12.19
CA PRO A 22 5.07 16.79 11.44
C PRO A 22 6.15 16.54 10.38
N ASN A 23 6.24 17.42 9.37
CA ASN A 23 7.23 17.31 8.29
C ASN A 23 8.69 17.38 8.80
N ASP A 24 8.91 17.72 10.06
CA ASP A 24 10.22 17.74 10.73
C ASP A 24 10.54 16.41 11.46
N ALA A 25 9.75 15.37 11.23
CA ALA A 25 10.04 14.04 11.76
C ALA A 25 11.40 13.55 11.22
N ASN A 26 12.37 13.36 12.12
CA ASN A 26 13.72 12.84 11.80
C ASN A 26 13.68 11.50 11.04
N ASN A 27 12.67 10.67 11.28
CA ASN A 27 12.48 9.38 10.63
C ASN A 27 11.14 9.30 9.91
N LYS A 28 11.12 9.68 8.63
CA LYS A 28 9.95 9.56 7.74
C LYS A 28 9.84 8.18 7.08
N THR A 29 10.59 7.20 7.55
CA THR A 29 10.55 5.84 7.03
C THR A 29 9.15 5.25 7.23
N VAL A 30 8.51 4.91 6.12
CA VAL A 30 7.26 4.15 6.07
C VAL A 30 7.54 2.85 5.35
N THR A 31 7.20 1.73 5.98
CA THR A 31 7.29 0.42 5.36
C THR A 31 5.90 -0.02 4.95
N PHE A 32 5.77 -0.49 3.71
CA PHE A 32 4.52 -1.04 3.18
C PHE A 32 4.63 -2.56 3.13
N THR A 33 3.56 -3.23 3.53
CA THR A 33 3.44 -4.69 3.51
C THR A 33 2.11 -5.08 2.91
N SER A 34 2.06 -6.17 2.16
CA SER A 34 0.81 -6.74 1.65
C SER A 34 0.39 -7.93 2.52
N SER A 35 -0.91 -8.08 2.76
CA SER A 35 -1.45 -9.28 3.40
C SER A 35 -1.40 -10.49 2.48
N ASP A 36 -1.42 -10.28 1.16
CA ASP A 36 -1.41 -11.35 0.17
C ASP A 36 -0.68 -10.90 -1.10
N THR A 37 0.56 -11.34 -1.25
CA THR A 37 1.40 -11.04 -2.41
C THR A 37 1.03 -11.83 -3.67
N ALA A 38 0.18 -12.87 -3.56
CA ALA A 38 -0.33 -13.57 -4.72
C ALA A 38 -1.45 -12.77 -5.41
N ILE A 39 -2.16 -11.91 -4.66
CA ILE A 39 -3.21 -11.03 -5.18
C ILE A 39 -2.64 -9.64 -5.51
N ALA A 40 -1.91 -9.01 -4.58
CA ALA A 40 -1.27 -7.72 -4.82
C ALA A 40 0.07 -7.60 -4.09
N THR A 41 1.11 -7.22 -4.82
CA THR A 41 2.43 -6.92 -4.25
C THR A 41 2.58 -5.43 -3.99
N VAL A 42 3.38 -5.03 -3.02
CA VAL A 42 3.74 -3.62 -2.81
C VAL A 42 5.24 -3.47 -2.66
N THR A 43 5.82 -2.47 -3.32
CA THR A 43 7.24 -2.12 -3.18
C THR A 43 7.46 -1.51 -1.79
N PRO A 44 8.31 -2.12 -0.95
CA PRO A 44 8.66 -1.55 0.35
C PRO A 44 9.21 -0.14 0.19
N VAL A 45 8.86 0.77 1.11
CA VAL A 45 9.29 2.19 1.13
C VAL A 45 8.68 3.07 0.03
N GLN A 46 8.61 2.61 -1.22
CA GLN A 46 8.08 3.40 -2.33
C GLN A 46 6.54 3.43 -2.36
N GLY A 47 5.89 2.38 -1.84
CA GLY A 47 4.43 2.28 -1.76
C GLY A 47 3.74 1.99 -3.10
N THR A 48 4.47 1.53 -4.11
CA THR A 48 3.91 1.13 -5.41
C THR A 48 3.29 -0.25 -5.29
N VAL A 49 1.96 -0.33 -5.41
CA VAL A 49 1.18 -1.58 -5.44
C VAL A 49 1.06 -2.06 -6.88
N THR A 50 1.21 -3.36 -7.09
CA THR A 50 0.99 -4.05 -8.36
C THR A 50 -0.03 -5.17 -8.16
N ALA A 51 -1.09 -5.15 -8.96
CA ALA A 51 -2.11 -6.19 -8.96
C ALA A 51 -1.60 -7.41 -9.73
N VAL A 52 -1.65 -8.58 -9.10
CA VAL A 52 -1.10 -9.84 -9.63
C VAL A 52 -2.23 -10.77 -10.07
N ALA A 53 -3.24 -10.95 -9.23
CA ALA A 53 -4.38 -11.83 -9.50
C ALA A 53 -5.65 -11.25 -8.90
N GLU A 54 -6.80 -11.70 -9.40
CA GLU A 54 -8.10 -11.31 -8.85
C GLU A 54 -8.25 -11.67 -7.37
N GLY A 55 -8.97 -10.82 -6.65
CA GLY A 55 -9.25 -10.99 -5.24
C GLY A 55 -9.01 -9.71 -4.47
N THR A 56 -8.88 -9.84 -3.16
CA THR A 56 -8.71 -8.67 -2.28
C THR A 56 -7.46 -8.83 -1.43
N ALA A 57 -6.59 -7.83 -1.46
CA ALA A 57 -5.38 -7.76 -0.65
C ALA A 57 -5.38 -6.49 0.19
N LYS A 58 -4.81 -6.54 1.39
CA LYS A 58 -4.71 -5.40 2.30
C LYS A 58 -3.26 -4.93 2.41
N ILE A 59 -3.01 -3.69 2.02
CA ILE A 59 -1.71 -3.06 2.18
C ILE A 59 -1.67 -2.30 3.50
N THR A 60 -0.66 -2.58 4.32
CA THR A 60 -0.42 -1.90 5.59
C THR A 60 0.85 -1.06 5.50
N ALA A 61 0.71 0.25 5.68
CA ALA A 61 1.80 1.19 5.87
C ALA A 61 2.09 1.34 7.37
N THR A 62 3.30 1.02 7.78
CA THR A 62 3.77 1.19 9.16
C THR A 62 4.90 2.22 9.18
N THR A 63 4.75 3.26 9.99
CA THR A 63 5.79 4.27 10.22
C THR A 63 6.81 3.76 11.24
N SER A 64 8.00 4.36 11.23
CA SER A 64 9.08 4.09 12.21
C SER A 64 8.65 4.22 13.68
N ASN A 65 7.69 5.08 13.99
CA ASN A 65 7.14 5.28 15.33
C ASN A 65 5.92 4.37 15.65
N GLY A 66 5.66 3.34 14.83
CA GLY A 66 4.64 2.33 15.08
C GLY A 66 3.21 2.74 14.69
N LYS A 67 3.00 3.89 14.04
CA LYS A 67 1.68 4.23 13.50
C LYS A 67 1.41 3.43 12.23
N THR A 68 0.19 2.94 12.10
CA THR A 68 -0.22 2.13 10.96
C THR A 68 -1.36 2.78 10.20
N ALA A 69 -1.34 2.68 8.88
CA ALA A 69 -2.46 2.97 7.99
C ALA A 69 -2.68 1.79 7.06
N THR A 70 -3.93 1.52 6.69
CA THR A 70 -4.26 0.37 5.83
C THR A 70 -5.03 0.81 4.61
N CYS A 71 -4.78 0.15 3.49
CA CYS A 71 -5.47 0.34 2.22
C CYS A 71 -5.89 -1.03 1.66
N GLU A 72 -7.15 -1.18 1.31
CA GLU A 72 -7.69 -2.39 0.69
C GLU A 72 -7.58 -2.29 -0.83
N ILE A 73 -7.04 -3.33 -1.45
CA ILE A 73 -6.82 -3.43 -2.88
C ILE A 73 -7.74 -4.52 -3.41
N THR A 74 -8.74 -4.12 -4.18
CA THR A 74 -9.61 -5.04 -4.91
C THR A 74 -9.07 -5.18 -6.32
N VAL A 75 -8.70 -6.41 -6.68
CA VAL A 75 -8.26 -6.74 -8.03
C VAL A 75 -9.40 -7.37 -8.79
N THR A 76 -9.79 -6.76 -9.90
CA THR A 76 -10.85 -7.24 -10.79
C THR A 76 -10.28 -7.67 -12.14
N HIS A 77 -10.99 -8.54 -12.85
CA HIS A 77 -10.74 -8.77 -14.27
C HIS A 77 -10.93 -7.46 -15.05
N ALA A 78 -10.11 -7.30 -16.10
CA ALA A 78 -10.19 -6.20 -17.06
C ALA A 78 -11.36 -6.38 -18.03
#